data_AF-A0A5E4RHM6-F1
#
_entry.id   AF-A0A5E4RHM6-F1
#
_cell.length_a   1.000
_cell.length_b   1.000
_cell.length_c   1.000
_cell.angle_alpha   90.00
_cell.angle_beta   90.00
_cell.angle_gamma   90.00
#
_symmetry.space_group_name_H-M   'P 1'
#
loop_
_entity.id
_entity.type
_entity.pdbx_description
1 polymer ?
#
loop_
_entity_poly.entity_id
_entity_poly.type
_entity_poly.pdbx_seq_one_letter_code
_entity_poly.pdbx_strand_id
1 'polypeptide(L)'
;MKISDCRGRFWLGVGVACLAAWGTSAGAAEAVKDVTGSSTPGQFAAPAVPTQAPSGPASASGTIQELRDRIQNKEVTELRTTYNGRYGASLLFYPQTMGYYVALFHEGQFWRVVKLSNEKKAEALYGDFVRQTQVLADVEIRRIKLEAQKALMERQLAESESRLNAVQNDLAIQRQQEQALAQNQQAVREQASALETERTAARLRLNDLQGQIRSLEAEQNSADSDLVRSVKTTSSRKTKR
;
A
#
# COMPACT_ATOMS: atom_id res chain seq x y z
N MET A 1 -5.82 -37.11 20.86
CA MET A 1 -5.08 -38.09 20.04
C MET A 1 -6.08 -38.87 19.20
N LYS A 2 -6.32 -38.42 17.96
CA LYS A 2 -6.94 -39.12 16.81
C LYS A 2 -7.49 -38.08 15.83
N ILE A 3 -6.67 -37.69 14.86
CA ILE A 3 -7.15 -37.24 13.55
C ILE A 3 -6.22 -37.93 12.56
N SER A 4 -6.72 -39.00 11.97
CA SER A 4 -6.06 -39.72 10.89
C SER A 4 -6.79 -39.44 9.58
N ASP A 5 -5.99 -39.42 8.52
CA ASP A 5 -6.30 -39.66 7.11
C ASP A 5 -6.75 -38.49 6.23
N CYS A 6 -5.73 -37.76 5.78
CA CYS A 6 -5.29 -37.69 4.38
C CYS A 6 -6.10 -38.48 3.33
N ARG A 7 -6.53 -37.82 2.25
CA ARG A 7 -6.41 -38.31 0.85
C ARG A 7 -6.93 -37.29 -0.18
N GLY A 8 -6.14 -37.12 -1.26
CA GLY A 8 -6.52 -36.41 -2.49
C GLY A 8 -5.47 -35.39 -2.90
N ARG A 9 -4.27 -35.76 -3.38
CA ARG A 9 -3.97 -36.26 -4.74
C ARG A 9 -4.56 -35.36 -5.85
N PHE A 10 -3.98 -34.19 -6.04
CA PHE A 10 -4.09 -33.45 -7.30
C PHE A 10 -2.73 -33.35 -7.99
N TRP A 11 -2.77 -33.71 -9.26
CA TRP A 11 -1.68 -33.81 -10.22
C TRP A 11 -0.92 -32.50 -10.41
N LEU A 12 0.41 -32.58 -10.36
CA LEU A 12 1.35 -31.57 -10.85
C LEU A 12 1.53 -31.74 -12.36
N GLY A 13 0.86 -30.89 -13.14
CA GLY A 13 1.24 -30.62 -14.53
C GLY A 13 2.15 -29.39 -14.56
N VAL A 14 3.47 -29.61 -14.50
CA VAL A 14 4.47 -28.55 -14.71
C VAL A 14 4.78 -28.49 -16.20
N GLY A 15 4.36 -27.40 -16.83
CA GLY A 15 4.73 -27.05 -18.20
C GLY A 15 4.69 -25.54 -18.36
N VAL A 16 5.81 -24.87 -18.06
CA VAL A 16 6.00 -23.47 -18.44
C VAL A 16 7.30 -23.36 -19.21
N ALA A 17 7.13 -23.04 -20.49
CA ALA A 17 8.16 -22.74 -21.45
C ALA A 17 8.54 -21.24 -21.42
N CYS A 18 9.76 -20.98 -21.89
CA CYS A 18 10.25 -19.75 -22.52
C CYS A 18 10.36 -18.45 -21.69
N LEU A 19 11.61 -18.21 -21.27
CA LEU A 19 12.46 -17.06 -21.62
C LEU A 19 11.73 -15.78 -22.10
N ALA A 20 11.77 -14.74 -21.27
CA ALA A 20 11.70 -13.35 -21.71
C ALA A 20 12.79 -12.53 -21.01
N ALA A 21 13.52 -11.79 -21.84
CA ALA A 21 14.76 -11.07 -21.56
C ALA A 21 14.63 -10.01 -20.46
N TRP A 22 15.66 -9.90 -19.62
CA TRP A 22 15.92 -8.70 -18.82
C TRP A 22 16.45 -7.59 -19.74
N GLY A 23 15.61 -6.58 -19.95
CA GLY A 23 16.04 -5.30 -20.51
C GLY A 23 16.60 -4.42 -19.41
N THR A 24 17.92 -4.30 -19.37
CA THR A 24 18.64 -3.26 -18.65
C THR A 24 18.40 -1.91 -19.33
N SER A 25 17.92 -0.93 -18.58
CA SER A 25 18.00 0.49 -18.96
C SER A 25 18.53 1.29 -17.78
N ALA A 26 19.85 1.27 -17.64
CA ALA A 26 20.62 2.35 -17.03
C ALA A 26 20.98 3.32 -18.15
N GLY A 27 20.55 4.58 -18.03
CA GLY A 27 20.84 5.59 -19.06
C GLY A 27 20.30 6.97 -18.71
N ALA A 28 21.23 7.80 -18.23
CA ALA A 28 21.26 9.26 -18.34
C ALA A 28 20.32 10.09 -17.46
N ALA A 29 20.90 10.54 -16.34
CA ALA A 29 20.69 11.87 -15.80
C ALA A 29 21.07 12.97 -16.83
N GLU A 30 20.62 14.18 -16.53
CA GLU A 30 20.95 15.48 -17.13
C GLU A 30 20.28 15.86 -18.46
N ALA A 31 19.22 16.66 -18.33
CA ALA A 31 19.15 17.95 -19.00
C ALA A 31 18.14 18.86 -18.28
N VAL A 32 18.59 19.51 -17.20
CA VAL A 32 18.00 20.79 -16.78
C VAL A 32 18.48 21.82 -17.79
N LYS A 33 17.57 22.35 -18.61
CA LYS A 33 17.77 23.59 -19.34
C LYS A 33 16.52 24.44 -19.19
N ASP A 34 16.77 25.63 -18.64
CA ASP A 34 15.92 26.81 -18.60
C ASP A 34 14.88 26.89 -19.71
N VAL A 35 13.63 27.01 -19.30
CA VAL A 35 12.66 27.84 -20.01
C VAL A 35 12.14 28.88 -19.00
N THR A 36 12.96 29.91 -18.80
CA THR A 36 12.45 31.21 -18.33
C THR A 36 11.76 31.86 -19.52
N GLY A 37 10.51 31.44 -19.76
CA GLY A 37 9.61 32.00 -20.75
C GLY A 37 8.50 32.79 -20.05
N SER A 38 8.75 34.07 -19.84
CA SER A 38 7.74 35.07 -19.48
C SER A 38 6.50 34.93 -20.36
N SER A 39 5.43 34.39 -19.80
CA SER A 39 4.13 34.26 -20.47
C SER A 39 3.11 35.00 -19.62
N THR A 40 2.91 36.27 -19.95
CA THR A 40 1.75 37.08 -19.59
C THR A 40 0.48 36.23 -19.72
N PRO A 41 -0.43 36.18 -18.73
CA PRO A 41 -1.71 35.50 -18.90
C PRO A 41 -2.52 36.26 -19.97
N GLY A 42 -2.49 35.70 -21.18
CA GLY A 42 -3.37 36.06 -22.28
C GLY A 42 -4.82 35.85 -21.83
N GLN A 43 -5.52 36.96 -21.75
CA GLN A 43 -6.96 37.04 -21.55
C GLN A 43 -7.65 36.20 -22.63
N PHE A 44 -8.20 35.05 -22.25
CA PHE A 44 -9.11 34.29 -23.10
C PHE A 44 -10.37 35.15 -23.29
N ALA A 45 -10.44 35.85 -24.44
CA ALA A 45 -11.65 36.50 -24.88
C ALA A 45 -12.71 35.42 -25.15
N ALA A 46 -13.74 35.40 -24.32
CA ALA A 46 -14.94 34.60 -24.56
C ALA A 46 -15.54 34.99 -25.92
N PRO A 47 -16.08 34.02 -26.70
CA PRO A 47 -16.78 34.35 -27.94
C PRO A 47 -17.97 35.26 -27.61
N ALA A 48 -17.96 36.46 -28.21
CA ALA A 48 -19.04 37.42 -28.12
C ALA A 48 -20.32 36.81 -28.73
N VAL A 49 -21.27 36.48 -27.86
CA VAL A 49 -22.63 36.13 -28.27
C VAL A 49 -23.29 37.43 -28.77
N PRO A 50 -23.86 37.48 -29.98
CA PRO A 50 -24.54 38.68 -30.44
C PRO A 50 -25.75 38.96 -29.53
N THR A 51 -25.67 40.04 -28.76
CA THR A 51 -26.77 40.63 -28.00
C THR A 51 -27.83 41.14 -28.98
N GLN A 52 -28.85 40.33 -29.24
CA GLN A 52 -30.16 40.86 -29.58
C GLN A 52 -30.95 40.97 -28.27
N ALA A 53 -31.09 42.20 -27.78
CA ALA A 53 -31.99 42.51 -26.68
C ALA A 53 -33.44 42.19 -27.09
N PRO A 54 -34.24 41.67 -26.16
CA PRO A 54 -35.18 42.59 -25.53
C PRO A 54 -35.15 42.49 -23.99
N SER A 55 -35.13 43.67 -23.35
CA SER A 55 -35.55 43.95 -21.96
C SER A 55 -34.90 43.16 -20.80
N GLY A 56 -33.85 43.74 -20.21
CA GLY A 56 -33.60 43.93 -18.76
C GLY A 56 -33.49 42.72 -17.79
N PRO A 57 -32.45 42.65 -16.92
CA PRO A 57 -32.33 41.63 -15.87
C PRO A 57 -33.43 41.70 -14.78
N ALA A 58 -34.13 42.82 -14.63
CA ALA A 58 -35.23 42.98 -13.68
C ALA A 58 -36.49 42.16 -14.06
N SER A 59 -36.77 42.00 -15.35
CA SER A 59 -37.91 41.20 -15.83
C SER A 59 -37.71 39.71 -15.57
N ALA A 60 -36.46 39.22 -15.64
CA ALA A 60 -36.13 37.83 -15.35
C ALA A 60 -36.40 37.46 -13.87
N SER A 61 -36.09 38.36 -12.93
CA SER A 61 -36.39 38.16 -11.51
C SER A 61 -37.90 38.13 -11.23
N GLY A 62 -38.69 38.94 -11.94
CA GLY A 62 -40.15 38.98 -11.80
C GLY A 62 -40.81 37.68 -12.28
N THR A 63 -40.37 37.13 -13.43
CA THR A 63 -40.92 35.87 -13.96
C THR A 63 -40.58 34.67 -13.08
N ILE A 64 -39.42 34.67 -12.41
CA ILE A 64 -39.05 33.62 -11.46
C ILE A 64 -40.01 33.61 -10.25
N GLN A 65 -40.30 34.78 -9.66
CA GLN A 65 -41.24 34.88 -8.55
C GLN A 65 -42.65 34.49 -8.98
N GLU A 66 -43.12 35.00 -10.13
CA GLU A 66 -44.41 34.59 -10.71
C GLU A 66 -44.51 33.07 -10.85
N LEU A 67 -43.48 32.41 -11.42
CA LEU A 67 -43.48 30.96 -11.55
C LEU A 67 -43.50 30.25 -10.19
N ARG A 68 -42.72 30.72 -9.21
CA ARG A 68 -42.69 30.15 -7.86
C ARG A 68 -44.06 30.23 -7.18
N ASP A 69 -44.74 31.35 -7.29
CA ASP A 69 -46.07 31.53 -6.69
C ASP A 69 -47.10 30.61 -7.37
N ARG A 70 -47.04 30.51 -8.70
CA ARG A 70 -47.90 29.60 -9.46
C ARG A 70 -47.66 28.14 -9.13
N ILE A 71 -46.41 27.72 -8.93
CA ILE A 71 -46.08 26.36 -8.50
C ILE A 71 -46.63 26.11 -7.08
N GLN A 72 -46.47 27.06 -6.16
CA GLN A 72 -46.99 26.94 -4.79
C GLN A 72 -48.52 26.84 -4.76
N ASN A 73 -49.20 27.64 -5.58
CA ASN A 73 -50.65 27.63 -5.73
C ASN A 73 -51.16 26.45 -6.58
N LYS A 74 -50.26 25.59 -7.09
CA LYS A 74 -50.57 24.47 -7.99
C LYS A 74 -51.34 24.90 -9.25
N GLU A 75 -51.05 26.10 -9.74
CA GLU A 75 -51.68 26.68 -10.93
C GLU A 75 -51.04 26.21 -12.23
N VAL A 76 -49.83 25.64 -12.17
CA VAL A 76 -49.10 25.14 -13.36
C VAL A 76 -48.97 23.63 -13.32
N THR A 77 -49.06 23.02 -14.50
CA THR A 77 -48.85 21.59 -14.71
C THR A 77 -47.51 21.37 -15.37
N GLU A 78 -46.66 20.53 -14.78
CA GLU A 78 -45.40 20.12 -15.39
C GLU A 78 -45.67 19.22 -16.60
N LEU A 79 -45.19 19.62 -17.77
CA LEU A 79 -45.26 18.81 -18.98
C LEU A 79 -44.04 17.92 -19.12
N ARG A 80 -42.84 18.49 -18.90
CA ARG A 80 -41.56 17.80 -19.05
C ARG A 80 -40.53 18.41 -18.10
N THR A 81 -39.69 17.56 -17.49
CA THR A 81 -38.48 18.00 -16.79
C THR A 81 -37.33 17.04 -17.08
N THR A 82 -36.15 17.61 -17.30
CA THR A 82 -34.91 16.87 -17.49
C THR A 82 -33.90 17.30 -16.45
N TYR A 83 -33.18 16.34 -15.87
CA TYR A 83 -32.08 16.56 -14.93
C TYR A 83 -30.76 16.08 -15.53
N ASN A 84 -29.73 16.92 -15.44
CA ASN A 84 -28.34 16.63 -15.80
C ASN A 84 -27.46 17.03 -14.61
N GLY A 85 -27.05 16.06 -13.78
CA GLY A 85 -26.37 16.37 -12.52
C GLY A 85 -27.25 17.24 -11.61
N ARG A 86 -26.72 18.37 -11.13
CA ARG A 86 -27.48 19.35 -10.33
C ARG A 86 -28.27 20.35 -11.16
N TYR A 87 -28.07 20.37 -12.48
CA TYR A 87 -28.77 21.27 -13.40
C TYR A 87 -30.01 20.58 -13.97
N GLY A 88 -31.02 21.38 -14.32
CA GLY A 88 -32.17 20.87 -15.03
C GLY A 88 -32.97 21.93 -15.75
N ALA A 89 -33.87 21.46 -16.60
CA ALA A 89 -34.79 22.27 -17.37
C ALA A 89 -36.20 21.71 -17.22
N SER A 90 -37.19 22.60 -17.06
CA SER A 90 -38.60 22.23 -16.94
C SER A 90 -39.45 23.04 -17.91
N LEU A 91 -40.44 22.38 -18.50
CA LEU A 91 -41.51 22.96 -19.29
C LEU A 91 -42.82 22.77 -18.51
N LEU A 92 -43.42 23.90 -18.12
CA LEU A 92 -44.66 23.94 -17.37
C LEU A 92 -45.75 24.63 -18.18
N PHE A 93 -46.98 24.17 -18.05
CA PHE A 93 -48.16 24.72 -18.70
C PHE A 93 -49.07 25.40 -17.69
N TYR A 94 -49.58 26.56 -18.05
CA TYR A 94 -50.50 27.35 -17.26
C TYR A 94 -51.86 27.42 -17.95
N PRO A 95 -52.85 26.61 -17.51
CA PRO A 95 -54.12 26.45 -18.22
C PRO A 95 -54.97 27.73 -18.26
N GLN A 96 -54.88 28.60 -17.25
CA GLN A 96 -55.73 29.78 -17.15
C GLN A 96 -55.46 30.82 -18.25
N THR A 97 -54.22 30.91 -18.74
CA THR A 97 -53.85 31.81 -19.86
C THR A 97 -53.37 31.04 -21.09
N MET A 98 -53.50 29.71 -21.11
CA MET A 98 -52.92 28.83 -22.13
C MET A 98 -51.44 29.16 -22.41
N GLY A 99 -50.69 29.47 -21.35
CA GLY A 99 -49.30 29.91 -21.42
C GLY A 99 -48.32 28.80 -21.01
N TYR A 100 -47.07 28.96 -21.38
CA TYR A 100 -45.98 28.04 -21.07
C TYR A 100 -44.89 28.77 -20.30
N TYR A 101 -44.32 28.10 -19.31
CA TYR A 101 -43.10 28.52 -18.63
C TYR A 101 -41.99 27.54 -18.94
N VAL A 102 -40.87 28.04 -19.44
CA VAL A 102 -39.65 27.27 -19.62
C VAL A 102 -38.65 27.75 -18.60
N ALA A 103 -38.20 26.86 -17.74
CA ALA A 103 -37.34 27.19 -16.61
C ALA A 103 -36.03 26.41 -16.70
N LEU A 104 -34.92 27.11 -16.47
CA LEU A 104 -33.62 26.53 -16.15
C LEU A 104 -33.49 26.58 -14.62
N PHE A 105 -33.01 25.51 -14.00
CA PHE A 105 -32.78 25.43 -12.57
C PHE A 105 -31.48 24.73 -12.22
N HIS A 106 -30.97 25.01 -11.02
CA HIS A 106 -29.83 24.35 -10.40
C HIS A 106 -30.21 24.03 -8.95
N GLU A 107 -30.13 22.77 -8.53
CA GLU A 107 -30.53 22.32 -7.19
C GLU A 107 -31.97 22.72 -6.81
N GLY A 108 -32.87 22.68 -7.79
CA GLY A 108 -34.26 23.11 -7.61
C GLY A 108 -34.46 24.63 -7.50
N GLN A 109 -33.39 25.44 -7.61
CA GLN A 109 -33.48 26.90 -7.65
C GLN A 109 -33.57 27.39 -9.09
N PHE A 110 -34.64 28.13 -9.41
CA PHE A 110 -34.80 28.76 -10.72
C PHE A 110 -33.90 30.00 -10.83
N TRP A 111 -33.11 30.04 -11.90
CA TRP A 111 -32.17 31.13 -12.21
C TRP A 111 -32.48 31.76 -13.57
N ARG A 112 -33.30 31.10 -14.40
CA ARG A 112 -33.87 31.67 -15.62
C ARG A 112 -35.23 31.07 -15.88
N VAL A 113 -36.23 31.92 -16.10
CA VAL A 113 -37.58 31.51 -16.49
C VAL A 113 -38.04 32.39 -17.65
N VAL A 114 -38.65 31.77 -18.66
CA VAL A 114 -39.21 32.47 -19.81
C VAL A 114 -40.66 32.03 -19.99
N LYS A 115 -41.56 33.02 -20.12
CA LYS A 115 -42.98 32.82 -20.39
C LYS A 115 -43.25 32.94 -21.88
N LEU A 116 -43.97 31.98 -22.46
CA LEU A 116 -44.34 31.95 -23.86
C LEU A 116 -45.82 31.60 -24.02
N SER A 117 -46.47 32.10 -25.07
CA SER A 117 -47.85 31.74 -25.42
C SER A 117 -47.94 30.72 -26.57
N ASN A 118 -46.80 30.38 -27.19
CA ASN A 118 -46.74 29.46 -28.33
C ASN A 118 -46.03 28.17 -27.92
N GLU A 119 -46.74 27.04 -28.02
CA GLU A 119 -46.24 25.72 -27.66
C GLU A 119 -44.95 25.35 -28.39
N LYS A 120 -44.90 25.51 -29.72
CA LYS A 120 -43.73 25.16 -30.54
C LYS A 120 -42.49 25.94 -30.12
N LYS A 121 -42.65 27.23 -29.78
CA LYS A 121 -41.54 28.06 -29.28
C LYS A 121 -41.11 27.63 -27.87
N ALA A 122 -42.06 27.25 -27.01
CA ALA A 122 -41.75 26.77 -25.66
C ALA A 122 -40.99 25.44 -25.70
N GLU A 123 -41.41 24.51 -26.56
CA GLU A 123 -40.73 23.22 -26.75
C GLU A 123 -39.32 23.40 -27.33
N ALA A 124 -39.15 24.31 -28.31
CA ALA A 124 -37.84 24.63 -28.86
C ALA A 124 -36.90 25.23 -27.79
N LEU A 125 -37.38 26.20 -27.01
CA LEU A 125 -36.60 26.81 -25.93
C LEU A 125 -36.29 25.80 -24.83
N TYR A 126 -37.21 24.88 -24.52
CA TYR A 126 -36.95 23.77 -23.60
C TYR A 126 -35.80 22.90 -24.11
N GLY A 127 -35.81 22.52 -25.39
CA GLY A 127 -34.70 21.78 -26.01
C GLY A 127 -33.36 22.52 -25.94
N ASP A 128 -33.37 23.85 -26.12
CA ASP A 128 -32.16 24.68 -25.94
C ASP A 128 -31.66 24.66 -24.50
N PHE A 129 -32.57 24.77 -23.52
CA PHE A 129 -32.21 24.71 -22.11
C PHE A 129 -31.69 23.33 -21.72
N VAL A 130 -32.28 22.24 -22.23
CA VAL A 130 -31.77 20.88 -22.03
C VAL A 130 -30.32 20.78 -22.52
N ARG A 131 -30.03 21.22 -23.75
CA ARG A 131 -28.67 21.24 -24.29
C ARG A 131 -27.72 22.09 -23.44
N GLN A 132 -28.18 23.25 -22.96
CA GLN A 132 -27.40 24.09 -22.06
C GLN A 132 -27.07 23.39 -20.73
N THR A 133 -28.03 22.68 -20.13
CA THR A 133 -27.79 21.94 -18.88
C THR A 133 -26.81 20.80 -19.03
N GLN A 134 -26.75 20.14 -20.19
CA GLN A 134 -25.76 19.09 -20.46
C GLN A 134 -24.34 19.66 -20.38
N VAL A 135 -24.08 20.77 -21.07
CA VAL A 135 -22.77 21.43 -21.07
C VAL A 135 -22.37 21.89 -19.66
N LEU A 136 -23.32 22.45 -18.90
CA LEU A 136 -23.06 22.88 -17.52
C LEU A 136 -22.76 21.69 -16.60
N ALA A 137 -23.49 20.58 -16.77
CA ALA A 137 -23.32 19.37 -15.96
C ALA A 137 -22.03 18.60 -16.29
N ASP A 138 -21.54 18.66 -17.53
CA ASP A 138 -20.35 17.91 -17.96
C ASP A 138 -19.12 18.20 -17.07
N VAL A 139 -18.92 19.46 -16.68
CA VAL A 139 -17.82 19.86 -15.80
C VAL A 139 -17.94 19.22 -14.43
N GLU A 140 -19.14 19.27 -13.85
CA GLU A 140 -19.41 18.70 -12.52
C GLU A 140 -19.32 17.17 -12.54
N ILE A 141 -19.93 16.52 -13.52
CA ILE A 141 -19.90 15.07 -13.70
C ILE A 141 -18.44 14.60 -13.85
N ARG A 142 -17.63 15.34 -14.62
CA ARG A 142 -16.21 15.05 -14.75
C ARG A 142 -15.46 15.23 -13.44
N ARG A 143 -15.76 16.28 -12.66
CA ARG A 143 -15.19 16.50 -11.33
C ARG A 143 -15.48 15.32 -10.40
N ILE A 144 -16.73 14.90 -10.29
CA ILE A 144 -17.16 13.77 -9.43
C ILE A 144 -16.41 12.49 -9.81
N LYS A 145 -16.30 12.20 -11.12
CA LYS A 145 -15.56 11.02 -11.60
C LYS A 145 -14.07 11.09 -11.25
N LEU A 146 -13.44 12.25 -11.43
CA LEU A 146 -12.03 12.46 -11.08
C LEU A 146 -11.79 12.34 -9.57
N GLU A 147 -12.69 12.88 -8.74
CA GLU A 147 -12.62 12.74 -7.29
C GLU A 147 -12.71 11.28 -6.86
N ALA A 148 -13.62 10.51 -7.45
CA ALA A 148 -13.73 9.07 -7.18
C ALA A 148 -12.47 8.28 -7.62
N GLN A 149 -11.91 8.61 -8.78
CA GLN A 149 -10.66 8.01 -9.26
C GLN A 149 -9.48 8.33 -8.34
N LYS A 150 -9.37 9.59 -7.89
CA LYS A 150 -8.37 10.01 -6.91
C LYS A 150 -8.49 9.21 -5.61
N ALA A 151 -9.70 9.12 -5.03
CA ALA A 151 -9.93 8.38 -3.80
C ALA A 151 -9.66 6.86 -3.92
N LEU A 152 -9.79 6.29 -5.12
CA LEU A 152 -9.38 4.92 -5.38
C LEU A 152 -7.85 4.78 -5.38
N MET A 153 -7.14 5.66 -6.08
CA MET A 153 -5.68 5.65 -6.15
C MET A 153 -5.03 5.90 -4.79
N GLU A 154 -5.58 6.82 -3.98
CA GLU A 154 -5.10 7.08 -2.62
C GLU A 154 -5.21 5.83 -1.73
N ARG A 155 -6.28 5.05 -1.86
CA ARG A 155 -6.42 3.77 -1.13
C ARG A 155 -5.40 2.73 -1.57
N GLN A 156 -5.14 2.61 -2.88
CA GLN A 156 -4.13 1.70 -3.42
C GLN A 156 -2.71 2.10 -2.99
N LEU A 157 -2.44 3.40 -2.93
CA LEU A 157 -1.17 3.92 -2.45
C LEU A 157 -0.97 3.59 -0.96
N ALA A 158 -1.97 3.86 -0.12
CA ALA A 158 -1.91 3.53 1.31
C ALA A 158 -1.70 2.04 1.57
N GLU A 159 -2.35 1.16 0.79
CA GLU A 159 -2.12 -0.28 0.88
C GLU A 159 -0.68 -0.65 0.49
N SER A 160 -0.16 -0.04 -0.57
CA SER A 160 1.21 -0.27 -1.06
C SER A 160 2.26 0.21 -0.06
N GLU A 161 2.06 1.37 0.55
CA GLU A 161 2.92 1.93 1.61
C GLU A 161 2.90 1.03 2.86
N SER A 162 1.74 0.53 3.25
CA SER A 162 1.62 -0.43 4.36
C SER A 162 2.41 -1.72 4.09
N ARG A 163 2.27 -2.29 2.89
CA ARG A 163 3.04 -3.47 2.47
C ARG A 163 4.55 -3.20 2.44
N LEU A 164 4.96 -2.04 1.92
CA LEU A 164 6.36 -1.62 1.90
C LEU A 164 6.94 -1.55 3.33
N ASN A 165 6.21 -0.94 4.27
CA ASN A 165 6.64 -0.83 5.66
C ASN A 165 6.74 -2.20 6.34
N ALA A 166 5.76 -3.09 6.10
CA ALA A 166 5.81 -4.46 6.63
C ALA A 166 7.05 -5.22 6.13
N VAL A 167 7.32 -5.18 4.82
CA VAL A 167 8.48 -5.83 4.22
C VAL A 167 9.80 -5.25 4.75
N GLN A 168 9.88 -3.93 4.93
CA GLN A 168 11.07 -3.29 5.51
C GLN A 168 11.32 -3.72 6.96
N ASN A 169 10.26 -3.81 7.76
CA ASN A 169 10.35 -4.28 9.15
C ASN A 169 10.79 -5.74 9.23
N ASP A 170 10.19 -6.61 8.40
CA ASP A 170 10.57 -8.02 8.34
C ASP A 170 12.05 -8.19 7.97
N LEU A 171 12.53 -7.41 6.99
CA LEU A 171 13.92 -7.42 6.58
C LEU A 171 14.85 -6.92 7.70
N ALA A 172 14.46 -5.89 8.45
CA ALA A 172 15.22 -5.41 9.60
C ALA A 172 15.33 -6.50 10.69
N ILE A 173 14.23 -7.20 10.98
CA ILE A 173 14.21 -8.33 11.93
C ILE A 173 15.09 -9.47 11.44
N GLN A 174 15.02 -9.85 10.16
CA GLN A 174 15.87 -10.89 9.58
C GLN A 174 17.36 -10.56 9.75
N ARG A 175 17.77 -9.33 9.42
CA ARG A 175 19.16 -8.90 9.60
C ARG A 175 19.61 -8.96 11.06
N GLN A 176 18.76 -8.57 12.01
CA GLN A 176 19.06 -8.67 13.43
C GLN A 176 19.24 -10.13 13.86
N GLN A 177 18.37 -11.04 13.39
CA GLN A 177 18.49 -12.47 13.69
C GLN A 177 19.77 -13.08 13.10
N GLU A 178 20.12 -12.74 11.86
CA GLU A 178 21.37 -13.18 11.22
C GLU A 178 22.60 -12.71 12.02
N GLN A 179 22.61 -11.46 12.46
CA GLN A 179 23.69 -10.92 13.30
C GLN A 179 23.79 -11.64 14.65
N ALA A 180 22.65 -11.90 15.31
CA ALA A 180 22.62 -12.62 16.57
C ALA A 180 23.12 -14.07 16.42
N LEU A 181 22.75 -14.76 15.34
CA LEU A 181 23.23 -16.11 15.03
C LEU A 181 24.73 -16.11 14.74
N ALA A 182 25.24 -15.12 14.01
CA ALA A 182 26.67 -14.99 13.73
C ALA A 182 27.46 -14.77 15.03
N GLN A 183 26.99 -13.88 15.92
CA GLN A 183 27.60 -13.64 17.23
C GLN A 183 27.57 -14.89 18.11
N ASN A 184 26.43 -15.61 18.15
CA ASN A 184 26.31 -16.84 18.93
C ASN A 184 27.30 -17.92 18.42
N GLN A 185 27.41 -18.09 17.11
CA GLN A 185 28.36 -19.03 16.52
C GLN A 185 29.82 -18.68 16.87
N GLN A 186 30.18 -17.39 16.88
CA GLN A 186 31.51 -16.95 17.31
C GLN A 186 31.76 -17.30 18.78
N ALA A 187 30.82 -16.97 19.68
CA ALA A 187 30.91 -17.30 21.10
C ALA A 187 31.01 -18.82 21.35
N VAL A 188 30.24 -19.65 20.63
CA VAL A 188 30.32 -21.11 20.75
C VAL A 188 31.68 -21.64 20.29
N ARG A 189 32.25 -21.10 19.21
CA ARG A 189 33.60 -21.48 18.74
C ARG A 189 34.67 -21.11 19.77
N GLU A 190 34.58 -19.92 20.36
CA GLU A 190 35.49 -19.48 21.42
C GLU A 190 35.40 -20.39 22.65
N GLN A 191 34.19 -20.70 23.11
CA GLN A 191 33.97 -21.63 24.22
C GLN A 191 34.53 -23.03 23.92
N ALA A 192 34.32 -23.55 22.72
CA ALA A 192 34.86 -24.85 22.31
C ALA A 192 36.39 -24.86 22.36
N SER A 193 37.05 -23.79 21.89
CA SER A 193 38.52 -23.65 21.92
C SER A 193 39.07 -23.56 23.35
N ALA A 194 38.35 -22.86 24.25
CA ALA A 194 38.71 -22.77 25.66
C ALA A 194 38.60 -24.13 26.35
N LEU A 195 37.50 -24.86 26.13
CA LEU A 195 37.30 -26.21 26.67
C LEU A 195 38.33 -27.21 26.14
N GLU A 196 38.72 -27.11 24.87
CA GLU A 196 39.77 -27.96 24.29
C GLU A 196 41.14 -27.69 24.93
N THR A 197 41.44 -26.41 25.20
CA THR A 197 42.65 -26.00 25.92
C THR A 197 42.66 -26.55 27.35
N GLU A 198 41.55 -26.41 28.08
CA GLU A 198 41.40 -26.92 29.43
C GLU A 198 41.53 -28.46 29.49
N ARG A 199 40.85 -29.16 28.58
CA ARG A 199 40.94 -30.62 28.44
C ARG A 199 42.39 -31.08 28.19
N THR A 200 43.12 -30.36 27.34
CA THR A 200 44.51 -30.70 27.02
C THR A 200 45.42 -30.50 28.23
N ALA A 201 45.26 -29.39 28.95
CA ALA A 201 45.98 -29.15 30.20
C ALA A 201 45.68 -30.22 31.27
N ALA A 202 44.42 -30.61 31.43
CA ALA A 202 44.02 -31.67 32.36
C ALA A 202 44.63 -33.04 32.00
N ARG A 203 44.67 -33.38 30.70
CA ARG A 203 45.31 -34.60 30.20
C ARG A 203 46.81 -34.64 30.48
N LEU A 204 47.51 -33.52 30.27
CA LEU A 204 48.93 -33.41 30.58
C LEU A 204 49.17 -33.64 32.09
N ARG A 205 48.36 -33.05 32.96
CA ARG A 205 48.42 -33.27 34.41
C ARG A 205 48.16 -34.73 34.79
N LEU A 206 47.18 -35.39 34.16
CA LEU A 206 46.92 -36.82 34.42
C LEU A 206 48.10 -37.70 34.00
N ASN A 207 48.71 -37.43 32.84
CA ASN A 207 49.88 -38.17 32.39
C ASN A 207 51.08 -37.98 33.32
N ASP A 208 51.31 -36.75 33.79
CA ASP A 208 52.36 -36.42 34.75
C ASP A 208 52.15 -37.16 36.09
N LEU A 209 50.95 -37.09 36.66
CA LEU A 209 50.60 -37.82 37.89
C LEU A 209 50.77 -39.34 37.74
N GLN A 210 50.35 -39.91 36.60
CA GLN A 210 50.56 -41.34 36.33
C GLN A 210 52.05 -41.71 36.15
N GLY A 211 52.87 -40.77 35.67
CA GLY A 211 54.32 -40.92 35.62
C GLY A 211 54.91 -40.97 37.03
N GLN A 212 54.51 -40.03 37.90
CA GLN A 212 54.95 -39.97 39.30
C GLN A 212 54.55 -41.22 40.10
N ILE A 213 53.33 -41.74 39.91
CA ILE A 213 52.89 -42.99 40.55
C ILE A 213 53.80 -44.15 40.14
N ARG A 214 54.06 -44.32 38.83
CA ARG A 214 54.92 -45.40 38.33
C ARG A 214 56.36 -45.31 38.82
N SER A 215 56.92 -44.10 38.94
CA SER A 215 58.26 -43.94 39.51
C SER A 215 58.30 -44.32 40.98
N LEU A 216 57.30 -43.91 41.77
CA LEU A 216 57.20 -44.26 43.19
C LEU A 216 57.01 -45.77 43.40
N GLU A 217 56.17 -46.42 42.59
CA GLU A 217 55.99 -47.88 42.61
C GLU A 217 57.28 -48.63 42.26
N ALA A 218 58.04 -48.14 41.27
CA ALA A 218 59.32 -48.74 40.89
C ALA A 218 60.37 -48.60 41.99
N GLU A 219 60.45 -47.44 42.65
CA GLU A 219 61.30 -47.22 43.81
C GLU A 219 60.94 -48.18 44.96
N GLN A 220 59.66 -48.31 45.29
CA GLN A 220 59.19 -49.22 46.34
C GLN A 220 59.55 -50.68 46.02
N ASN A 221 59.29 -51.15 44.79
CA ASN A 221 59.58 -52.51 44.38
C ASN A 221 61.09 -52.79 44.36
N SER A 222 61.91 -51.81 43.99
CA SER A 222 63.37 -51.93 44.07
C SER A 222 63.85 -52.09 45.51
N ALA A 223 63.32 -51.27 46.44
CA ALA A 223 63.63 -51.34 47.86
C ALA A 223 63.21 -52.69 48.48
N ASP A 224 62.00 -53.18 48.17
CA ASP A 224 61.53 -54.50 48.61
C ASP A 224 62.40 -55.63 48.03
N SER A 225 62.80 -55.54 46.76
CA SER A 225 63.67 -56.55 46.15
C SER A 225 65.07 -56.61 46.78
N ASP A 226 65.61 -55.46 47.18
CA ASP A 226 66.88 -55.37 47.90
C ASP A 226 66.74 -55.86 49.35
N LEU A 227 65.59 -55.62 49.99
CA LEU A 227 65.26 -56.20 51.30
C LEU A 227 65.17 -57.74 51.23
N VAL A 228 64.48 -58.30 50.23
CA VAL A 228 64.40 -59.75 50.02
C VAL A 228 65.77 -60.36 49.69
N ARG A 229 66.59 -59.70 48.86
CA ARG A 229 67.99 -60.13 48.64
C ARG A 229 68.81 -60.10 49.92
N SER A 230 68.64 -59.10 50.78
CA SER A 230 69.33 -59.00 52.08
C SER A 230 68.89 -60.11 53.05
N VAL A 231 67.61 -60.48 53.07
CA VAL A 231 67.09 -61.59 53.89
C VAL A 231 67.57 -62.95 53.37
N LYS A 232 67.59 -63.17 52.04
CA LYS A 232 68.04 -64.43 51.44
C LYS A 232 69.54 -64.66 51.64
N THR A 233 70.36 -63.62 51.53
CA THR A 233 71.80 -63.68 51.86
C THR A 233 72.01 -64.00 53.34
N THR A 234 71.23 -63.40 54.24
CA THR A 234 71.28 -63.69 55.69
C THR A 234 70.84 -65.13 56.02
N SER A 235 69.83 -65.67 55.35
CA SER A 235 69.38 -67.07 55.52
C SER A 235 70.40 -68.09 55.00
N SER A 236 71.02 -67.83 53.83
CA SER A 236 72.08 -68.69 53.27
C SER A 236 73.34 -68.75 54.14
N ARG A 237 73.57 -67.72 54.97
CA ARG A 237 74.69 -67.69 55.93
C ARG A 237 74.38 -68.54 57.19
N LYS A 238 73.11 -68.83 57.49
CA LYS A 238 72.69 -69.62 58.67
C LYS A 238 72.69 -71.13 58.43
N THR A 239 72.64 -71.60 57.18
CA THR A 239 72.73 -73.03 56.81
C THR A 239 74.18 -73.53 56.66
N LYS A 240 75.17 -72.72 57.04
CA LYS A 240 76.61 -73.03 56.88
C LYS A 240 77.37 -73.12 58.20
N ARG A 241 76.69 -73.47 59.30
CA ARG A 241 77.32 -73.69 60.60
C ARG A 241 76.83 -74.98 61.23
#